data_AF-A0A7C1JAS1-F1
#
_entry.id   AF-A0A7C1JAS1-F1
#
_cell.length_a   1.000
_cell.length_b   1.000
_cell.length_c   1.000
_cell.angle_alpha   90.00
_cell.angle_beta   90.00
_cell.angle_gamma   90.00
#
_symmetry.space_group_name_H-M   'P 1'
#
loop_
_entity.id
_entity.type
_entity.pdbx_description
1 polymer ?
#
loop_
_entity_poly.entity_id
_entity_poly.type
_entity_poly.pdbx_seq_one_letter_code
_entity_poly.pdbx_strand_id
1 'polypeptide(L)' 'MRTFKRLGKGMEVKFYSRQLRLRNTLETEIENLFAIGDGAGVSRGLIQASASGIIAAREILRRIQ' A
#
# COMPACT_ATOMS: atom_id res chain seq x y z
N MET A 1 -35.29 -8.22 18.88
CA MET A 1 -35.31 -6.90 18.17
C MET A 1 -34.00 -6.21 18.49
N ARG A 2 -33.01 -5.99 17.61
CA ARG A 2 -32.96 -5.87 16.15
C ARG A 2 -31.88 -6.77 15.54
N THR A 3 -32.12 -7.08 14.27
CA THR A 3 -31.62 -8.18 13.47
C THR A 3 -30.12 -8.09 13.16
N PHE A 4 -29.39 -9.16 13.49
CA PHE A 4 -28.09 -9.49 12.92
C PHE A 4 -28.25 -9.61 11.39
N LYS A 5 -27.83 -8.60 10.63
CA LYS A 5 -27.93 -8.60 9.16
C LYS A 5 -26.74 -9.38 8.60
N ARG A 6 -27.06 -10.49 7.94
CA ARG A 6 -26.14 -11.45 7.32
C ARG A 6 -25.64 -10.99 5.94
N LEU A 7 -24.38 -11.34 5.70
CA LEU A 7 -23.75 -11.85 4.46
C LEU A 7 -23.52 -10.89 3.28
N GLY A 8 -22.26 -10.49 3.13
CA GLY A 8 -21.70 -9.92 1.91
C GLY A 8 -20.26 -10.38 1.70
N LYS A 9 -20.08 -11.68 1.38
CA LYS A 9 -18.85 -12.32 0.89
C LYS A 9 -17.66 -12.32 1.86
N GLY A 10 -16.91 -13.42 1.87
CA GLY A 10 -15.72 -13.55 2.68
C GLY A 10 -14.74 -12.40 2.40
N MET A 11 -14.31 -11.74 3.45
CA MET A 11 -13.03 -11.04 3.46
C MET A 11 -12.46 -11.26 4.87
N GLU A 12 -11.73 -12.36 5.04
CA GLU A 12 -10.49 -12.23 5.77
C GLU A 12 -9.77 -11.02 5.17
N VAL A 13 -9.45 -9.99 5.95
CA VAL A 13 -8.10 -9.45 5.94
C VAL A 13 -7.92 -8.81 7.31
N LYS A 14 -6.94 -9.31 8.04
CA LYS A 14 -6.47 -8.71 9.29
C LYS A 14 -6.04 -7.27 8.99
N PHE A 15 -6.88 -6.31 9.38
CA PHE A 15 -6.47 -4.92 9.56
C PHE A 15 -5.62 -4.83 10.83
N TYR A 16 -4.44 -5.45 10.83
CA TYR A 16 -3.38 -4.83 11.61
C TYR A 16 -3.10 -3.53 10.89
N SER A 17 -3.48 -2.43 11.52
CA SER A 17 -3.13 -1.06 11.18
C SER A 17 -1.60 -0.93 11.10
N ARG A 18 -0.99 -1.55 10.09
CA ARG A 18 0.36 -1.25 9.64
C ARG A 18 0.21 0.05 8.90
N GLN A 19 0.31 1.16 9.63
CA GLN A 19 1.02 2.30 9.07
C GLN A 19 2.36 1.74 8.60
N LEU A 20 2.41 1.39 7.31
CA LEU A 20 3.63 0.90 6.69
C LEU A 20 4.67 1.98 6.96
N ARG A 21 5.68 1.64 7.76
CA ARG A 21 6.83 2.50 7.95
C ARG A 21 7.58 2.48 6.63
N LEU A 22 7.40 3.56 5.89
CA LEU A 22 7.99 3.74 4.58
C LEU A 22 9.16 4.68 4.71
N ARG A 23 10.26 4.31 4.05
CA ARG A 23 11.38 5.22 3.81
C ARG A 23 10.96 6.27 2.78
N ASN A 24 11.76 7.33 2.62
CA ASN A 24 11.50 8.38 1.61
C ASN A 24 11.43 7.83 0.17
N THR A 25 11.91 6.61 -0.06
CA THR A 25 11.85 5.87 -1.34
C THR A 25 10.59 5.03 -1.51
N LEU A 26 9.63 5.09 -0.57
CA LEU A 26 8.44 4.24 -0.52
C LEU A 26 8.75 2.75 -0.33
N GLU A 27 9.98 2.44 0.09
CA GLU A 27 10.39 1.11 0.51
C GLU A 27 9.90 0.84 1.93
N THR A 28 9.37 -0.36 2.15
CA THR A 28 8.94 -0.82 3.47
C THR A 28 10.15 -1.22 4.33
N GLU A 29 9.90 -1.74 5.53
CA GLU A 29 10.94 -2.35 6.37
C GLU A 29 11.55 -3.62 5.75
N ILE A 30 10.90 -4.20 4.73
CA ILE A 30 11.43 -5.33 3.95
C ILE A 30 12.16 -4.75 2.73
N GLU A 31 13.44 -5.09 2.60
CA GLU A 31 14.26 -4.65 1.47
C GLU A 31 13.69 -5.15 0.14
N ASN A 32 13.69 -4.27 -0.87
CA ASN A 32 13.09 -4.49 -2.19
C ASN A 32 11.56 -4.66 -2.22
N LEU A 33 10.87 -4.43 -1.09
CA LEU A 33 9.41 -4.36 -1.04
C LEU A 33 8.97 -2.89 -0.97
N PHE A 34 8.32 -2.42 -2.03
CA PHE A 34 7.81 -1.06 -2.14
C PHE A 34 6.30 -1.04 -1.93
N ALA A 35 5.82 -0.10 -1.12
CA ALA A 35 4.39 0.12 -0.95
C ALA A 35 3.99 1.40 -1.68
N ILE A 36 3.14 1.26 -2.69
CA ILE A 36 2.68 2.35 -3.55
C ILE A 36 1.14 2.35 -3.63
N GLY A 37 0.59 3.49 -4.02
CA GLY A 37 -0.85 3.67 -4.19
C GLY A 37 -1.66 3.77 -2.90
N ASP A 38 -2.99 3.80 -3.06
CA ASP A 38 -3.95 4.05 -1.98
C ASP A 38 -4.10 2.84 -1.05
N GLY A 39 -3.91 1.61 -1.57
CA GLY A 39 -3.98 0.37 -0.79
C GLY A 39 -2.87 0.23 0.25
N ALA A 40 -1.75 0.94 0.06
CA ALA A 40 -0.66 1.04 1.01
C ALA A 40 -0.81 2.25 1.97
N GLY A 41 -1.84 3.08 1.80
CA GLY A 41 -2.02 4.32 2.57
C GLY A 41 -1.03 5.43 2.20
N VAL A 42 -0.36 5.32 1.05
CA VAL A 42 0.71 6.24 0.60
C VAL A 42 0.16 7.39 -0.24
N SER A 43 -0.95 7.16 -0.90
CA SER A 43 -1.60 8.10 -1.81
C SER A 43 -3.03 8.39 -1.36
N ARG A 44 -3.58 9.52 -1.82
CA ARG A 44 -5.01 9.88 -1.65
C ARG A 44 -5.67 10.17 -2.99
N GLY A 45 -5.40 9.32 -3.98
CA GLY A 45 -5.99 9.43 -5.30
C GLY A 45 -5.09 8.95 -6.43
N LEU A 46 -5.72 8.77 -7.59
CA LEU A 46 -5.13 8.14 -8.79
C LEU A 46 -3.80 8.79 -9.21
N ILE A 47 -3.74 10.12 -9.20
CA ILE A 47 -2.58 10.89 -9.64
C ILE A 47 -1.38 10.62 -8.71
N GLN A 48 -1.61 10.64 -7.40
CA GLN A 48 -0.56 10.41 -6.41
C GLN A 48 -0.13 8.93 -6.41
N ALA A 49 -1.06 8.01 -6.64
CA ALA A 49 -0.78 6.59 -6.82
C ALA A 49 0.13 6.36 -8.04
N SER A 50 -0.17 6.98 -9.18
CA SER A 50 0.67 6.91 -10.38
C SER A 50 2.07 7.51 -10.16
N ALA A 51 2.17 8.67 -9.52
CA ALA A 51 3.46 9.30 -9.19
C ALA A 51 4.29 8.42 -8.24
N SER A 52 3.65 7.82 -7.23
CA SER A 52 4.31 6.93 -6.26
C SER A 52 4.91 5.68 -6.93
N GLY A 53 4.23 5.13 -7.95
CA GLY A 53 4.77 4.02 -8.75
C GLY A 53 6.01 4.38 -9.54
N ILE A 54 6.06 5.59 -10.13
CA ILE A 54 7.25 6.06 -10.86
C ILE A 54 8.44 6.25 -9.90
N ILE A 55 8.21 6.77 -8.70
CA ILE A 55 9.25 6.94 -7.68
C ILE A 55 9.85 5.58 -7.30
N ALA A 56 9.01 4.59 -7.02
CA ALA A 56 9.48 3.23 -6.70
C ALA A 56 10.22 2.59 -7.88
N ALA A 57 9.71 2.72 -9.11
CA ALA A 57 10.35 2.16 -10.31
C ALA A 57 11.74 2.79 -10.57
N ARG A 58 11.89 4.11 -10.34
CA ARG A 58 13.18 4.80 -10.47
C ARG A 58 14.19 4.32 -9.43
N GLU A 59 13.75 4.10 -8.20
CA GLU A 59 14.62 3.56 -7.14
C GLU A 59 15.08 2.13 -7.48
N ILE A 60 14.18 1.29 -7.98
CA ILE A 60 14.51 -0.07 -8.44
C ILE A 60 15.56 0.00 -9.57
N LEU A 61 15.33 0.84 -10.59
CA LEU A 61 16.29 1.00 -11.69
C LEU A 61 17.66 1.45 -11.20
N ARG A 62 17.72 2.42 -10.28
CA ARG A 62 18.97 2.91 -9.70
C ARG A 62 19.73 1.86 -8.90
N ARG A 63 19.05 0.85 -8.34
CA ARG A 63 19.69 -0.26 -7.61
C ARG A 63 20.16 -1.40 -8.51
N ILE A 64 19.55 -1.56 -9.69
CA ILE A 64 19.93 -2.56 -10.69
C ILE A 64 21.10 -2.08 -11.55
N GLN A 65 21.29 -0.76 -11.64
CA GLN A 65 22.43 -0.11 -12.29
C GLN A 65 23.67 -0.09 -11.40
#